data_AF-A0AA37J173-F1
#
_entry.id   AF-A0AA37J173-F1
#
_cell.length_a   1.000
_cell.length_b   1.000
_cell.length_c   1.000
_cell.angle_alpha   90.00
_cell.angle_beta   90.00
_cell.angle_gamma   90.00
#
_symmetry.space_group_name_H-M   'P 1'
#
loop_
_entity.id
_entity.type
_entity.pdbx_description
1 polymer ?
#
loop_
_entity_poly.entity_id
_entity_poly.type
_entity_poly.pdbx_seq_one_letter_code
_entity_poly.pdbx_strand_id
1 'polypeptide(L)' 'MKYRIEYAGKRCCNIACNRNDLIEKLKLLEDEVVVDIRKVYKSGVSDSVMEIYERYLRK' A
#
# COMPACT_ATOMS: atom_id res chain seq x y z
N MET A 1 4.20 -12.33 -0.07
CA MET A 1 2.79 -11.92 0.12
C MET A 1 2.71 -10.53 -0.47
N LYS A 2 1.89 -10.29 -1.49
CA LYS A 2 1.98 -9.04 -2.25
C LYS A 2 1.10 -7.98 -1.61
N TYR A 3 1.47 -6.72 -1.76
CA TYR A 3 0.67 -5.57 -1.38
C TYR A 3 0.49 -4.67 -2.58
N ARG A 4 -0.67 -4.03 -2.67
CA ARG A 4 -1.01 -3.03 -3.68
C ARG A 4 -1.37 -1.74 -2.96
N ILE A 5 -0.69 -0.67 -3.32
CA ILE A 5 -0.96 0.68 -2.83
C ILE A 5 -1.84 1.35 -3.87
N GLU A 6 -3.02 1.79 -3.44
CA GLU A 6 -3.99 2.48 -4.28
C GLU A 6 -3.95 3.98 -3.96
N TYR A 7 -3.75 4.80 -4.99
CA TYR A 7 -3.62 6.24 -4.87
C TYR A 7 -4.87 6.97 -5.36
N ALA A 8 -5.07 8.18 -4.85
CA ALA A 8 -6.12 9.08 -5.34
C ALA A 8 -5.89 9.37 -6.84
N GLY A 9 -6.88 9.06 -7.68
CA GLY A 9 -6.80 9.29 -9.13
C GLY A 9 -6.71 8.03 -10.01
N LYS A 10 -6.77 6.82 -9.42
CA LYS A 10 -6.96 5.51 -10.10
C LYS A 10 -5.95 5.10 -11.20
N ARG A 11 -4.98 5.96 -11.56
CA ARG A 11 -4.03 5.72 -12.66
C ARG A 11 -2.67 5.16 -12.23
N CYS A 12 -2.29 5.32 -10.96
CA CYS A 12 -1.05 4.77 -10.43
C CYS A 12 -1.37 3.72 -9.37
N CYS A 13 -0.65 2.60 -9.39
CA CYS A 13 -0.70 1.56 -8.36
C CYS A 13 0.71 1.04 -8.16
N ASN A 14 1.22 1.12 -6.94
CA ASN A 14 2.51 0.53 -6.59
C ASN A 14 2.29 -0.86 -6.01
N ILE A 15 3.07 -1.83 -6.47
CA ILE A 15 3.06 -3.19 -5.94
C ILE A 15 4.30 -3.36 -5.05
N ALA A 16 4.10 -3.91 -3.86
CA ALA A 16 5.17 -4.34 -2.98
C ALA A 16 5.16 -5.87 -2.83
N CYS A 17 6.33 -6.49 -2.85
CA CYS A 17 6.46 -7.96 -2.82
C CYS A 17 6.46 -8.54 -1.40
N ASN A 18 6.75 -7.71 -0.41
CA ASN A 18 6.81 -8.06 0.99
C ASN A 18 6.47 -6.83 1.88
N ARG A 19 6.41 -7.05 3.20
CA ARG A 19 6.06 -5.99 4.18
C ARG A 19 7.12 -4.89 4.29
N ASN A 20 8.40 -5.24 4.23
CA ASN A 20 9.48 -4.26 4.37
C ASN A 20 9.51 -3.33 3.15
N ASP A 21 9.42 -3.90 1.96
CA ASP A 21 9.29 -3.18 0.68
C ASP A 21 8.06 -2.26 0.67
N LEU A 22 6.93 -2.70 1.26
CA LEU A 22 5.77 -1.84 1.45
C LEU A 22 6.10 -0.64 2.35
N ILE A 23 6.71 -0.87 3.51
CA ILE A 23 7.03 0.20 4.47
C ILE A 23 8.03 1.19 3.87
N GLU A 24 9.06 0.71 3.18
CA GLU A 24 10.02 1.57 2.49
C GLU A 24 9.35 2.43 1.43
N LYS A 25 8.47 1.83 0.61
CA LYS A 25 7.68 2.59 -0.37
C LYS A 25 6.80 3.64 0.28
N LEU A 26 6.08 3.29 1.36
CA LEU A 26 5.21 4.24 2.08
C LEU A 26 5.99 5.43 2.66
N LYS A 27 7.21 5.21 3.16
CA LYS A 27 8.08 6.27 3.69
C LYS A 27 8.63 7.21 2.61
N LEU A 28 8.76 6.72 1.38
CA LEU A 28 9.21 7.50 0.23
C LEU A 28 8.08 8.33 -0.41
N LEU A 29 6.83 8.16 0.02
CA LEU A 29 5.70 8.95 -0.46
C LEU A 29 5.73 10.33 0.21
N GLU A 30 6.08 11.37 -0.54
CA GLU A 30 6.08 12.74 -0.02
C GLU A 30 4.76 13.48 -0.28
N ASP A 31 4.16 13.32 -1.45
CA ASP A 31 2.96 14.07 -1.88
C ASP A 31 1.81 13.17 -2.41
N GLU A 32 2.02 11.85 -2.48
CA GLU A 32 0.99 10.95 -3.00
C GLU A 32 -0.04 10.59 -1.92
N VAL A 33 -1.31 10.90 -2.19
CA VAL A 33 -2.43 10.51 -1.31
C VAL A 33 -2.76 9.03 -1.52
N VAL A 34 -2.36 8.20 -0.56
CA VAL A 34 -2.76 6.80 -0.49
C VAL A 34 -4.20 6.70 -0.01
N VAL A 35 -5.05 6.09 -0.83
CA VAL A 35 -6.48 5.87 -0.56
C VAL A 35 -6.71 4.52 0.11
N ASP A 36 -5.96 3.49 -0.31
CA ASP A 36 -6.05 2.17 0.28
C ASP A 36 -4.73 1.39 0.14
N ILE A 37 -4.54 0.41 1.00
CA ILE A 37 -3.45 -0.57 0.92
C ILE A 37 -4.08 -1.95 0.96
N ARG A 38 -4.01 -2.69 -0.16
CA ARG A 38 -4.57 -4.03 -0.30
C ARG A 38 -3.50 -5.09 -0.12
N LYS A 39 -3.71 -6.04 0.77
CA LYS A 39 -2.90 -7.25 0.89
C LYS A 39 -3.45 -8.31 -0.04
N VAL A 40 -2.65 -8.77 -0.99
CA VAL A 40 -3.03 -9.73 -2.03
C VAL A 40 -2.46 -11.11 -1.71
N TYR A 41 -3.35 -12.10 -1.57
CA TYR A 41 -3.01 -13.48 -1.28
C TYR A 41 -2.73 -14.25 -2.57
N LYS A 42 -2.10 -15.42 -2.45
CA LYS A 42 -1.88 -16.32 -3.59
C LYS A 42 -3.19 -16.78 -4.25
N SER A 43 -4.29 -16.81 -3.49
CA SER A 43 -5.64 -17.14 -3.96
C SER A 43 -6.28 -16.03 -4.82
N GLY A 44 -5.65 -14.85 -4.93
CA GLY A 44 -6.22 -13.69 -5.63
C GLY A 44 -7.19 -12.85 -4.78
N VAL A 45 -7.57 -13.35 -3.60
CA VAL A 45 -8.30 -12.56 -2.60
C VAL A 45 -7.45 -11.36 -2.18
N SER A 46 -8.10 -10.25 -1.84
CA SER A 46 -7.43 -9.10 -1.25
C SER A 46 -8.22 -8.48 -0.11
N ASP A 47 -7.52 -8.12 0.96
CA ASP A 47 -8.07 -7.40 2.11
C ASP A 47 -7.45 -6.00 2.19
N SER A 48 -8.24 -5.00 2.58
CA SER A 48 -7.67 -3.71 2.97
C SER A 48 -6.93 -3.88 4.30
N VAL A 49 -5.74 -3.32 4.37
CA VAL A 49 -4.88 -3.27 5.56
C VAL A 49 -4.46 -1.83 5.87
N MET A 50 -5.18 -0.84 5.34
CA MET A 50 -4.87 0.58 5.49
C MET A 50 -4.69 0.97 6.96
N GLU A 51 -5.61 0.56 7.83
CA GLU A 51 -5.58 0.87 9.27
C GLU A 51 -4.27 0.45 9.97
N ILE A 52 -3.64 -0.64 9.51
CA ILE A 52 -2.39 -1.14 10.09
C ILE A 52 -1.21 -0.24 9.71
N TYR A 53 -1.24 0.25 8.46
CA TYR A 53 -0.12 0.96 7.83
C TYR A 53 -0.31 2.48 7.80
N GLU A 54 -1.46 3.01 8.19
CA GLU A 54 -1.74 4.46 8.31
C GLU A 54 -0.67 5.17 9.14
N ARG A 55 -0.14 4.51 10.17
CA ARG A 55 0.96 5.01 11.01
C ARG A 55 2.23 5.39 10.25
N TYR A 56 2.46 4.81 9.07
CA TYR A 56 3.64 5.10 8.24
C TYR A 56 3.38 6.23 7.23
N LEU A 57 2.12 6.63 7.06
CA LEU A 57 1.70 7.74 6.20
C LEU A 57 1.54 9.04 6.98
N ARG A 58 1.26 8.97 8.28
CA ARG A 58 1.26 10.15 9.16
C ARG A 58 2.69 10.62 9.38
N LYS A 59 3.01 11.81 8.83
CA LYS A 59 4.14 12.63 9.30
C LYS A 59 3.82 13.21 10.67
#